data_AF-A0A840WCY2-F1
#
_entry.id   AF-A0A840WCY2-F1
#
_cell.length_a   1.000
_cell.length_b   1.000
_cell.length_c   1.000
_cell.angle_alpha   90.00
_cell.angle_beta   90.00
_cell.angle_gamma   90.00
#
_symmetry.space_group_name_H-M   'P 1'
#
loop_
_entity.id
_entity.type
_entity.pdbx_description
1 polymer ?
#
loop_
_entity_poly.entity_id
_entity_poly.type
_entity_poly.pdbx_seq_one_letter_code
_entity_poly.pdbx_strand_id
1 'polypeptide(L)'
;MDHQGQFRRAALALGVPDDEISSFIRHLRLSIRLSSGSDGVPVGQFGGLPRLPLDEDWPSDQPGPLPFIFSVDCAALPRVDGFGLPAVGSLLFFMDHENDYLASATGEQRYARVVFVPEGTDTSVVEPPDSEFVG
;
A
#
# COMPACT_ATOMS: atom_id res chain seq x y z
N MET A 1 -1.10 2.74 -20.76
CA MET A 1 -0.99 1.47 -21.52
C MET A 1 -2.35 0.80 -21.48
N ASP A 2 -2.84 0.30 -22.62
CA ASP A 2 -4.14 -0.40 -22.71
C ASP A 2 -4.00 -1.88 -22.26
N HIS A 3 -3.99 -2.10 -20.95
CA HIS A 3 -3.78 -3.44 -20.37
C HIS A 3 -4.96 -4.39 -20.65
N GLN A 4 -6.20 -3.88 -20.65
CA GLN A 4 -7.38 -4.69 -20.93
C GLN A 4 -7.44 -5.12 -22.40
N GLY A 5 -7.13 -4.24 -23.34
CA GLY A 5 -7.06 -4.61 -24.75
C GLY A 5 -5.86 -5.50 -25.05
N GLN A 6 -4.73 -5.36 -24.35
CA GLN A 6 -3.63 -6.32 -24.45
C GLN A 6 -4.05 -7.73 -24.01
N PHE A 7 -4.73 -7.83 -22.86
CA PHE A 7 -5.30 -9.10 -22.38
C PHE A 7 -6.28 -9.69 -23.40
N ARG A 8 -7.24 -8.90 -23.91
CA ARG A 8 -8.21 -9.34 -24.93
C ARG A 8 -7.53 -9.88 -26.18
N ARG A 9 -6.55 -9.15 -26.73
CA ARG A 9 -5.80 -9.59 -27.93
C ARG A 9 -5.07 -10.91 -27.70
N ALA A 10 -4.43 -11.07 -26.54
CA ALA A 10 -3.72 -12.31 -26.20
C ALA A 10 -4.69 -13.50 -26.03
N ALA A 11 -5.83 -13.30 -25.35
CA ALA A 11 -6.81 -14.36 -25.13
C ALA A 11 -7.50 -14.80 -26.43
N LEU A 12 -7.81 -13.86 -27.32
CA LEU A 12 -8.32 -14.17 -28.67
C LEU A 12 -7.31 -15.00 -29.48
N ALA A 13 -6.02 -14.68 -29.41
CA ALA A 13 -4.96 -15.43 -30.08
C ALA A 13 -4.82 -16.88 -29.55
N LEU A 14 -5.26 -17.14 -28.31
CA LEU A 14 -5.32 -18.47 -27.71
C LEU A 14 -6.65 -19.21 -27.96
N GLY A 15 -7.58 -18.59 -28.71
CA GLY A 15 -8.87 -19.21 -29.06
C GLY A 15 -9.95 -19.10 -28.00
N VAL A 16 -9.79 -18.22 -26.99
CA VAL A 16 -10.83 -17.99 -25.98
C VAL A 16 -12.01 -17.21 -26.61
N PRO A 17 -13.27 -17.65 -26.44
CA PRO A 17 -14.44 -16.93 -26.95
C PRO A 17 -14.56 -15.49 -26.40
N ASP A 18 -15.01 -14.55 -27.23
CA ASP A 18 -15.03 -13.12 -26.87
C ASP A 18 -15.99 -12.80 -25.71
N ASP A 19 -17.09 -13.54 -25.57
CA ASP A 19 -18.04 -13.42 -24.47
C ASP A 19 -17.43 -13.89 -23.13
N GLU A 20 -16.63 -14.97 -23.16
CA GLU A 20 -15.85 -15.41 -22.00
C GLU A 20 -14.79 -14.39 -21.61
N ILE A 21 -14.03 -13.86 -22.59
CA ILE A 21 -13.05 -12.79 -22.37
C ILE A 21 -13.71 -11.57 -21.74
N SER A 22 -14.87 -11.18 -22.27
CA SER A 22 -15.65 -10.06 -21.74
C SER A 22 -16.11 -10.32 -20.30
N SER A 23 -16.46 -11.57 -19.98
CA SER A 23 -16.79 -11.97 -18.60
C SER A 23 -15.59 -11.83 -17.66
N PHE A 24 -14.40 -12.26 -18.07
CA PHE A 24 -13.18 -12.09 -17.28
C PHE A 24 -12.83 -10.61 -17.06
N ILE A 25 -12.86 -9.80 -18.13
CA ILE A 25 -12.53 -8.36 -18.05
C ILE A 25 -13.40 -7.63 -17.02
N ARG A 26 -14.69 -8.00 -16.87
CA ARG A 26 -15.57 -7.42 -15.84
C ARG A 26 -15.08 -7.64 -14.41
N HIS A 27 -14.36 -8.73 -14.15
CA HIS A 27 -13.88 -9.11 -12.83
C HIS A 27 -12.40 -8.78 -12.61
N LEU A 28 -11.63 -8.56 -13.69
CA LEU A 28 -10.22 -8.20 -13.58
C LEU A 28 -10.07 -6.81 -12.95
N ARG A 29 -9.15 -6.74 -11.99
CA ARG A 29 -8.62 -5.50 -11.42
C ARG A 29 -7.14 -5.46 -11.75
N LEU A 30 -6.71 -4.38 -12.38
CA LEU A 30 -5.28 -4.12 -12.52
C LEU A 30 -4.67 -3.93 -11.13
N SER A 31 -3.41 -4.27 -10.94
CA SER A 31 -2.73 -4.11 -9.67
C SER A 31 -1.29 -3.69 -9.87
N ILE A 32 -0.75 -3.01 -8.86
CA ILE A 32 0.67 -2.68 -8.79
C ILE A 32 1.29 -3.66 -7.81
N ARG A 33 2.27 -4.43 -8.28
CA ARG A 33 3.07 -5.31 -7.43
C ARG A 33 4.32 -4.59 -6.98
N LEU A 34 4.54 -4.57 -5.67
CA LEU A 34 5.77 -4.10 -5.06
C LEU A 34 6.67 -5.31 -4.76
N SER A 35 7.98 -5.16 -4.96
CA SER A 35 8.97 -6.21 -4.68
C SER A 35 10.31 -5.61 -4.29
N SER A 36 10.97 -6.23 -3.32
CA SER A 36 12.36 -5.91 -2.98
C SER A 36 13.34 -6.51 -3.99
N GLY A 37 14.52 -5.89 -4.15
CA GLY A 37 15.63 -6.47 -4.91
C GLY A 37 15.47 -6.51 -6.43
N SER A 38 14.59 -5.71 -7.02
CA SER A 38 14.46 -5.57 -8.47
C SER A 38 15.31 -4.42 -9.01
N ASP A 39 15.80 -4.53 -10.24
CA ASP A 39 16.56 -3.46 -10.95
C ASP A 39 15.71 -2.24 -11.36
N GLY A 40 14.48 -2.15 -10.86
CA GLY A 40 13.55 -1.05 -11.12
C GLY A 40 13.89 0.22 -10.33
N VAL A 41 13.17 1.30 -10.65
CA VAL A 41 13.22 2.54 -9.86
C VAL A 41 12.63 2.26 -8.48
N PRO A 42 13.35 2.53 -7.37
CA PRO A 42 12.79 2.40 -6.04
C PRO A 42 11.60 3.35 -5.88
N VAL A 43 10.43 2.79 -5.55
CA VAL A 43 9.19 3.55 -5.36
C VAL A 43 8.84 3.72 -3.87
N GLY A 44 9.72 3.29 -2.96
CA GLY A 44 9.41 3.23 -1.54
C GLY A 44 10.37 2.36 -0.73
N GLN A 45 9.96 2.00 0.48
CA GLN A 45 10.76 1.20 1.41
C GLN A 45 9.90 0.13 2.09
N PHE A 46 10.50 -1.02 2.42
CA PHE A 46 9.89 -2.06 3.24
C PHE A 46 10.58 -2.11 4.61
N GLY A 47 9.81 -1.95 5.67
CA GLY A 47 10.31 -1.87 7.05
C GLY A 47 11.31 -0.73 7.26
N GLY A 48 12.05 -0.81 8.36
CA GLY A 48 12.98 0.23 8.79
C GLY A 48 12.28 1.37 9.52
N LEU A 49 12.91 2.55 9.54
CA LEU A 49 12.37 3.74 10.17
C LEU A 49 11.68 4.63 9.13
N PRO A 50 10.37 4.93 9.29
CA PRO A 50 9.66 5.81 8.38
C PRO A 50 10.16 7.25 8.48
N ARG A 51 9.82 8.04 7.45
CA ARG A 51 9.95 9.49 7.46
C ARG A 51 8.59 10.11 7.75
N LEU A 52 8.35 10.53 8.99
CA LEU A 52 7.08 11.15 9.40
C LEU A 52 7.16 12.68 9.26
N PRO A 53 6.02 13.35 9.00
CA PRO A 53 5.93 14.80 9.15
C PRO A 53 6.38 15.24 10.55
N LEU A 54 7.02 16.42 10.65
CA LEU A 54 7.60 16.89 11.93
C LEU A 54 6.59 17.01 13.08
N ASP A 55 5.31 17.23 12.76
CA ASP A 55 4.22 17.40 13.73
C ASP A 55 3.31 16.16 13.85
N GLU A 56 3.67 15.04 13.20
CA GLU A 56 2.88 13.80 13.22
C GLU A 56 3.44 12.84 14.27
N ASP A 57 2.60 12.47 15.24
CA ASP A 57 2.95 11.43 16.22
C ASP A 57 3.03 10.04 15.54
N TRP A 58 3.84 9.16 16.12
CA TRP A 58 3.90 7.78 15.65
C TRP A 58 2.52 7.10 15.80
N PRO A 59 1.94 6.49 14.74
CA PRO A 59 0.63 5.85 14.84
C PRO A 59 0.59 4.76 15.90
N SER A 60 -0.36 4.81 16.84
CA SER A 60 -0.45 3.88 17.98
C SER A 60 -1.87 3.42 18.25
N ASP A 61 -2.02 2.23 18.84
CA ASP A 61 -3.25 1.74 19.47
C ASP A 61 -2.89 0.94 20.73
N GLN A 62 -3.82 0.29 21.42
CA GLN A 62 -3.49 -0.60 22.54
C GLN A 62 -2.91 -1.93 22.04
N PRO A 63 -1.67 -2.34 22.39
CA PRO A 63 -0.91 -1.90 23.58
C PRO A 63 0.24 -0.91 23.33
N GLY A 64 0.44 -0.40 22.11
CA GLY A 64 1.55 0.51 21.83
C GLY A 64 1.65 1.02 20.39
N PRO A 65 2.82 1.51 19.97
CA PRO A 65 3.04 1.98 18.60
C PRO A 65 2.79 0.88 17.56
N LEU A 66 2.07 1.22 16.50
CA LEU A 66 1.83 0.30 15.38
C LEU A 66 3.14 0.11 14.60
N PRO A 67 3.55 -1.13 14.31
CA PRO A 67 4.74 -1.40 13.50
C PRO A 67 4.65 -0.76 12.11
N PHE A 68 5.72 -0.15 11.65
CA PHE A 68 5.84 0.34 10.28
C PHE A 68 6.10 -0.82 9.32
N ILE A 69 5.24 -0.98 8.30
CA ILE A 69 5.34 -2.09 7.33
C ILE A 69 6.06 -1.64 6.07
N PHE A 70 5.60 -0.56 5.43
CA PHE A 70 6.21 -0.04 4.20
C PHE A 70 5.74 1.37 3.89
N SER A 71 6.45 2.08 3.02
CA SER A 71 5.99 3.31 2.40
C SER A 71 6.13 3.28 0.89
N VAL A 72 5.31 4.07 0.20
CA VAL A 72 5.39 4.26 -1.26
C VAL A 72 5.27 5.74 -1.61
N ASP A 73 6.09 6.18 -2.55
CA ASP A 73 5.95 7.47 -3.24
C ASP A 73 4.94 7.32 -4.37
N CYS A 74 3.80 7.99 -4.25
CA CYS A 74 2.71 7.94 -5.23
C CYS A 74 3.08 8.56 -6.57
N ALA A 75 4.09 9.44 -6.64
CA ALA A 75 4.57 10.01 -7.90
C ALA A 75 5.40 8.98 -8.69
N ALA A 76 6.07 8.07 -7.99
CA ALA A 76 6.90 7.02 -8.59
C ALA A 76 6.10 5.78 -9.02
N LEU A 77 4.85 5.63 -8.56
CA LEU A 77 3.99 4.51 -8.91
C LEU A 77 3.42 4.64 -10.34
N PRO A 78 3.26 3.52 -11.07
CA PRO A 78 2.50 3.49 -12.31
C PRO A 78 1.07 3.97 -12.10
N ARG A 79 0.55 4.76 -13.04
CA ARG A 79 -0.87 5.14 -13.04
C ARG A 79 -1.73 3.99 -13.53
N VAL A 80 -2.67 3.61 -12.69
CA VAL A 80 -3.65 2.55 -12.96
C VAL A 80 -5.04 3.12 -12.70
N ASP A 81 -5.92 3.04 -13.69
CA ASP A 81 -7.30 3.52 -13.56
C ASP A 81 -8.04 2.75 -12.45
N GLY A 82 -8.82 3.49 -11.65
CA GLY A 82 -9.64 2.91 -10.58
C GLY A 82 -8.93 2.69 -9.24
N PHE A 83 -7.63 3.00 -9.13
CA PHE A 83 -6.89 2.86 -7.86
C PHE A 83 -7.14 4.00 -6.87
N GLY A 84 -7.51 5.20 -7.35
CA GLY A 84 -7.77 6.35 -6.49
C GLY A 84 -6.56 6.84 -5.67
N LEU A 85 -5.35 6.40 -6.01
CA LEU A 85 -4.13 6.81 -5.32
C LEU A 85 -3.82 8.29 -5.59
N PRO A 86 -3.25 9.02 -4.60
CA PRO A 86 -2.77 10.38 -4.79
C PRO A 86 -1.85 10.54 -6.01
N ALA A 87 -1.83 11.74 -6.60
CA ALA A 87 -0.91 12.04 -7.69
C ALA A 87 0.54 12.17 -7.20
N VAL A 88 0.73 12.74 -6.02
CA VAL A 88 2.04 13.04 -5.45
C VAL A 88 1.98 12.81 -3.94
N GLY A 89 3.15 12.83 -3.30
CA GLY A 89 3.30 12.55 -1.88
C GLY A 89 3.53 11.06 -1.59
N SER A 90 3.72 10.74 -0.32
CA SER A 90 4.00 9.38 0.15
C SER A 90 2.85 8.82 0.97
N LEU A 91 2.60 7.52 0.86
CA LEU A 91 1.75 6.77 1.77
C LEU A 91 2.63 5.89 2.65
N LEU A 92 2.43 5.95 3.96
CA LEU A 92 3.13 5.14 4.96
C LEU A 92 2.10 4.21 5.60
N PHE A 93 2.41 2.92 5.66
CA PHE A 93 1.53 1.88 6.16
C PHE A 93 2.06 1.32 7.48
N PHE A 94 1.19 1.33 8.49
CA PHE A 94 1.45 0.83 9.83
C PHE A 94 0.42 -0.23 10.18
N MET A 95 0.84 -1.35 10.77
CA MET A 95 -0.05 -2.44 11.14
C MET A 95 0.53 -3.31 12.23
N ASP A 96 -0.29 -3.65 13.23
CA ASP A 96 -0.06 -4.79 14.10
C ASP A 96 -0.82 -6.00 13.56
N HIS A 97 -0.12 -6.90 12.86
CA HIS A 97 -0.75 -8.00 12.11
C HIS A 97 -1.56 -8.95 13.00
N GLU A 98 -1.03 -9.31 14.16
CA GLU A 98 -1.66 -10.29 15.04
C GLU A 98 -2.93 -9.72 15.65
N ASN A 99 -2.85 -8.50 16.15
CA ASN A 99 -3.99 -7.83 16.75
C ASN A 99 -5.06 -7.46 15.71
N ASP A 100 -4.67 -7.01 14.51
CA ASP A 100 -5.58 -6.74 13.39
C ASP A 100 -6.34 -8.00 12.97
N TYR A 101 -5.64 -9.13 12.87
CA TYR A 101 -6.25 -10.41 12.54
C TYR A 101 -7.31 -10.83 13.58
N LEU A 102 -7.00 -10.70 14.87
CA LEU A 102 -7.95 -11.02 15.95
C LEU A 102 -9.16 -10.08 15.97
N ALA A 103 -8.95 -8.79 15.71
CA ALA A 103 -10.01 -7.77 15.67
C ALA A 103 -10.88 -7.82 14.40
N SER A 104 -10.38 -8.43 13.32
CA SER A 104 -11.12 -8.53 12.05
C SER A 104 -12.48 -9.21 12.20
N ALA A 105 -12.61 -10.13 13.17
CA ALA A 105 -13.86 -10.82 13.48
C ALA A 105 -14.94 -9.87 14.05
N THR A 106 -14.54 -8.76 14.69
CA THR A 106 -15.45 -7.73 15.21
C THR A 106 -15.63 -6.56 14.24
N GLY A 107 -14.85 -6.50 13.16
CA GLY A 107 -14.86 -5.42 12.17
C GLY A 107 -14.13 -4.15 12.64
N GLU A 108 -13.41 -4.21 13.76
CA GLU A 108 -12.60 -3.10 14.27
C GLU A 108 -11.36 -2.87 13.40
N GLN A 109 -11.15 -1.63 12.96
CA GLN A 109 -9.99 -1.22 12.14
C GLN A 109 -9.04 -0.32 12.94
N ARG A 110 -8.65 -0.81 14.13
CA ARG A 110 -7.83 -0.04 15.09
C ARG A 110 -6.33 -0.31 14.94
N TYR A 111 -5.99 -1.49 14.44
CA TYR A 111 -4.63 -2.01 14.35
C TYR A 111 -3.92 -1.74 13.03
N ALA A 112 -4.51 -0.90 12.17
CA ALA A 112 -3.92 -0.47 10.92
C ALA A 112 -4.08 1.05 10.75
N ARG A 113 -3.03 1.69 10.23
CA ARG A 113 -3.03 3.12 9.89
C ARG A 113 -2.32 3.34 8.58
N VAL A 114 -2.89 4.23 7.77
CA VAL A 114 -2.20 4.82 6.62
C VAL A 114 -2.00 6.31 6.89
N VAL A 115 -0.76 6.76 6.87
CA VAL A 115 -0.41 8.18 6.95
C VAL A 115 -0.08 8.67 5.56
N PHE A 116 -0.78 9.71 5.11
CA PHE A 116 -0.44 10.40 3.86
C PHE A 116 0.44 11.59 4.16
N VAL A 117 1.61 11.64 3.51
CA VAL A 117 2.57 12.74 3.59
C VAL A 117 2.52 13.51 2.28
N PRO A 118 1.95 14.72 2.26
CA PRO A 118 1.93 15.54 1.06
C PRO A 118 3.32 15.81 0.50
N GLU A 119 3.39 16.07 -0.79
CA GLU A 119 4.64 16.50 -1.42
C GLU A 119 5.14 17.82 -0.80
N GLY A 120 6.44 17.90 -0.54
CA GLY A 120 7.07 19.09 0.05
C GLY A 120 6.86 19.24 1.56
N THR A 121 6.20 18.31 2.24
CA THR A 121 6.12 18.30 3.71
C THR A 121 7.50 17.96 4.30
N ASP A 122 7.93 18.77 5.26
CA ASP A 122 9.16 18.50 6.01
C ASP A 122 8.99 17.23 6.85
N THR A 123 9.97 16.33 6.72
CA THR A 123 9.96 15.04 7.40
C THR A 123 11.28 14.74 8.08
N SER A 124 11.24 14.01 9.19
CA SER A 124 12.40 13.45 9.86
C SER A 124 12.27 11.93 9.96
N VAL A 125 13.41 11.25 10.11
CA VAL A 125 13.42 9.82 10.47
C VAL A 125 13.11 9.74 11.96
N VAL A 126 12.09 8.97 12.32
CA VAL A 126 11.59 8.86 13.70
C VAL A 126 11.69 7.41 14.14
N GLU A 127 12.09 7.18 15.39
CA GLU A 127 12.03 5.87 16.04
C GLU A 127 10.65 5.67 16.69
N PRO A 128 10.11 4.44 16.73
CA PRO A 128 8.89 4.19 17.46
C PRO A 128 9.11 4.56 18.94
N PRO A 129 8.12 5.17 19.61
CA PRO A 129 8.21 5.39 21.06
C PRO A 129 8.42 4.05 21.77
N ASP A 130 9.14 4.07 22.89
CA ASP A 130 9.31 2.86 23.70
C ASP A 130 7.93 2.32 24.08
N SER A 131 7.64 1.08 23.68
CA SER A 131 6.49 0.35 24.22
C SER A 131 6.76 0.19 25.72
N GLU A 132 5.98 0.86 26.57
CA GLU A 132 5.98 0.53 27.99
C GLU A 132 5.58 -0.95 28.10
N PHE A 133 6.56 -1.82 28.31
CA PHE A 133 6.32 -3.22 28.63
C PHE A 133 5.58 -3.25 29.97
N VAL A 134 4.25 -3.26 29.93
CA VAL A 134 3.43 -3.61 31.08
C VAL A 134 3.48 -5.13 31.19
N GLY A 135 4.51 -5.61 31.90
CA GLY A 135 4.64 -7.00 32.32
C GLY A 135 3.69 -7.38 33.45
#